data_AF-A0A1U7WJB4-F1
#
_entry.id   AF-A0A1U7WJB4-F1
#
_cell.length_a   1.000
_cell.length_b   1.000
_cell.length_c   1.000
_cell.angle_alpha   90.00
_cell.angle_beta   90.00
_cell.angle_gamma   90.00
#
_symmetry.space_group_name_H-M   'P 1'
#
loop_
_entity.id
_entity.type
_entity.pdbx_description
1 polymer ?
#
loop_
_entity_poly.entity_id
_entity_poly.type
_entity_poly.pdbx_seq_one_letter_code
_entity_poly.pdbx_strand_id
1 'polypeptide(L)'
;MQINPPYQQCLQLRKWIVENREILASFIARSTSTSGSLISVPMDEEIIPIVNVQSRQNGHTFFIEAKISLPNDLKCFYVLICPNCGQEVRSPVRREIHCMNCNQQNMLTPRCRFDVNLQDTSGSVFGMIMGKEGERILSLTVEEVYERASVNVRIQSKQFTHDHFIIELAK
;
A
#
# COMPACT_ATOMS: atom_id res chain seq x y z
N MET A 1 3.11 -32.13 -11.65
CA MET A 1 2.95 -30.75 -12.19
C MET A 1 3.57 -30.76 -13.59
N GLN A 2 2.79 -30.49 -14.65
CA GLN A 2 3.27 -30.56 -16.03
C GLN A 2 3.29 -29.15 -16.64
N ILE A 3 4.46 -28.68 -17.04
CA ILE A 3 4.66 -27.37 -17.68
C ILE A 3 4.69 -27.61 -19.19
N ASN A 4 3.87 -26.87 -19.95
CA ASN A 4 3.74 -26.99 -21.42
C ASN A 4 3.32 -28.38 -21.93
N PRO A 5 2.19 -28.93 -21.45
CA PRO A 5 1.69 -30.15 -22.04
C PRO A 5 1.31 -29.94 -23.53
N PRO A 6 1.46 -30.97 -24.39
CA PRO A 6 1.19 -30.88 -25.82
C PRO A 6 -0.31 -30.96 -26.13
N TYR A 7 -1.15 -30.33 -25.30
CA TYR A 7 -2.59 -30.31 -25.51
C TYR A 7 -2.96 -29.25 -26.54
N GLN A 8 -4.01 -29.53 -27.31
CA GLN A 8 -4.50 -28.61 -28.34
C GLN A 8 -4.89 -27.24 -27.74
N GLN A 9 -5.39 -27.21 -26.50
CA GLN A 9 -5.68 -25.95 -25.80
C GLN A 9 -4.40 -25.11 -25.56
N CYS A 10 -3.26 -25.75 -25.24
CA CYS A 10 -1.98 -25.05 -25.03
C CYS A 10 -1.43 -24.48 -26.34
N LEU A 11 -1.64 -25.17 -27.46
CA LEU A 11 -1.26 -24.67 -28.78
C LEU A 11 -2.12 -23.47 -29.21
N GLN A 12 -3.43 -23.53 -28.97
CA GLN A 12 -4.35 -22.42 -29.21
C GLN A 12 -3.99 -21.20 -28.36
N LEU A 13 -3.70 -21.40 -27.07
CA LEU A 13 -3.29 -20.32 -26.18
C LEU A 13 -1.97 -19.67 -26.64
N ARG A 14 -0.98 -20.46 -27.04
CA ARG A 14 0.30 -19.94 -27.58
C ARG A 14 0.09 -19.12 -28.85
N LYS A 15 -0.75 -19.60 -29.77
CA LYS A 15 -1.09 -18.89 -30.99
C LYS A 15 -1.76 -17.55 -30.67
N TRP A 16 -2.73 -17.55 -29.77
CA TRP A 16 -3.40 -16.35 -29.30
C TRP A 16 -2.43 -15.34 -28.66
N ILE A 17 -1.48 -15.80 -27.83
CA ILE A 17 -0.46 -14.93 -27.21
C ILE A 17 0.39 -14.24 -28.28
N VAL A 18 0.81 -14.97 -29.32
CA VAL A 18 1.60 -14.41 -30.42
C VAL A 18 0.78 -13.39 -31.21
N GLU A 19 -0.48 -13.70 -31.51
CA GLU A 19 -1.40 -12.82 -32.25
C GLU A 19 -1.75 -11.54 -31.48
N ASN A 20 -1.80 -11.61 -30.14
CA ASN A 20 -2.18 -10.50 -29.28
C ASN A 20 -0.97 -9.87 -28.56
N ARG A 21 0.25 -10.10 -29.05
CA ARG A 21 1.49 -9.67 -28.39
C ARG A 21 1.55 -8.17 -28.14
N GLU A 22 1.13 -7.36 -29.10
CA GLU A 22 1.10 -5.88 -28.96
C GLU A 22 0.06 -5.44 -27.92
N ILE A 23 -1.09 -6.10 -27.88
CA ILE A 23 -2.13 -5.85 -26.87
C ILE A 23 -1.60 -6.21 -25.49
N LEU A 24 -1.01 -7.39 -25.33
CA LEU A 24 -0.37 -7.83 -24.09
C LEU A 24 0.77 -6.90 -23.68
N ALA A 25 1.58 -6.43 -24.62
CA ALA A 25 2.63 -5.45 -24.37
C ALA A 25 2.05 -4.11 -23.91
N SER A 26 0.92 -3.67 -24.46
CA SER A 26 0.22 -2.46 -24.01
C SER A 26 -0.39 -2.62 -22.61
N PHE A 27 -0.87 -3.81 -22.25
CA PHE A 27 -1.30 -4.12 -20.90
C PHE A 27 -0.13 -4.12 -19.93
N ILE A 28 0.98 -4.79 -20.27
CA ILE A 28 2.21 -4.78 -19.47
C ILE A 28 2.71 -3.34 -19.32
N ALA A 29 2.84 -2.58 -20.41
CA ALA A 29 3.32 -1.20 -20.39
C ALA A 29 2.42 -0.25 -19.60
N ARG A 30 1.10 -0.50 -19.56
CA ARG A 30 0.13 0.23 -18.75
C ARG A 30 0.21 -0.18 -17.27
N SER A 31 0.38 -1.46 -16.99
CA SER A 31 0.65 -1.99 -15.63
C SER A 31 2.03 -1.59 -15.09
N THR A 32 2.98 -1.31 -15.98
CA THR A 32 4.34 -0.83 -15.68
C THR A 32 4.53 0.63 -16.08
N SER A 33 3.44 1.38 -16.30
CA SER A 33 3.56 2.82 -16.45
C SER A 33 4.17 3.34 -15.16
N THR A 34 5.11 4.28 -15.28
CA THR A 34 6.09 4.64 -14.24
C THR A 34 5.47 5.13 -12.93
N SER A 35 4.15 5.33 -12.92
CA SER A 35 3.28 5.37 -11.75
C SER A 35 3.21 3.99 -11.10
N GLY A 36 4.03 3.74 -10.08
CA GLY A 36 4.05 2.48 -9.34
C GLY A 36 2.68 2.17 -8.74
N SER A 37 1.82 1.43 -9.45
CA SER A 37 0.55 0.97 -8.90
C SER A 37 0.84 0.13 -7.66
N LEU A 38 0.46 0.63 -6.49
CA LEU A 38 0.76 0.00 -5.19
C LEU A 38 -0.12 -1.23 -4.92
N ILE A 39 -1.16 -1.41 -5.74
CA ILE A 39 -2.16 -2.46 -5.66
C ILE A 39 -2.52 -2.85 -7.10
N SER A 40 -2.58 -4.15 -7.39
CA SER A 40 -3.19 -4.66 -8.62
C SER A 40 -4.69 -4.43 -8.49
N VAL A 41 -5.22 -3.40 -9.16
CA VAL A 41 -6.68 -3.19 -9.19
C VAL A 41 -7.31 -4.41 -9.84
N PRO A 42 -8.25 -5.10 -9.18
CA PRO A 42 -9.10 -6.10 -9.81
C PRO A 42 -9.72 -5.50 -11.08
N MET A 43 -9.68 -6.23 -12.18
CA MET A 43 -10.07 -5.78 -13.52
C MET A 43 -11.47 -5.13 -13.59
N ASP A 44 -12.34 -5.41 -12.62
CA ASP A 44 -13.74 -5.00 -12.57
C ASP A 44 -14.05 -3.83 -11.60
N GLU A 45 -13.05 -3.27 -10.91
CA GLU A 45 -13.29 -2.19 -9.92
C GLU A 45 -13.12 -0.79 -10.52
N GLU A 46 -14.13 0.05 -10.30
CA GLU A 46 -14.18 1.43 -10.82
C GLU A 46 -13.28 2.36 -10.00
N ILE A 47 -12.33 3.03 -10.68
CA ILE A 47 -11.57 4.13 -10.09
C ILE A 47 -12.47 5.37 -10.07
N ILE A 48 -12.74 5.89 -8.87
CA ILE A 48 -13.61 7.06 -8.68
C ILE A 48 -12.80 8.30 -8.26
N PRO A 49 -13.25 9.51 -8.59
CA PRO A 49 -12.61 10.74 -8.12
C PRO A 49 -12.84 10.97 -6.62
N ILE A 50 -11.90 11.64 -5.95
CA ILE A 50 -11.93 11.90 -4.50
C ILE A 50 -13.20 12.64 -4.06
N VAL A 51 -13.70 13.57 -4.87
CA VAL A 51 -14.96 14.30 -4.57
C VAL A 51 -16.15 13.34 -4.38
N ASN A 52 -16.16 12.21 -5.08
CA ASN A 52 -17.23 11.22 -4.96
C ASN A 52 -17.09 10.36 -3.69
N VAL A 53 -15.88 10.20 -3.16
CA VAL A 53 -15.65 9.48 -1.89
C VAL A 53 -16.22 10.26 -0.70
N GLN A 54 -16.10 11.59 -0.71
CA GLN A 54 -16.63 12.44 0.36
C GLN A 54 -18.15 12.33 0.50
N SER A 55 -18.86 12.13 -0.62
CA SER A 55 -20.32 12.02 -0.66
C SER A 55 -20.89 10.66 -0.21
N ARG A 56 -20.07 9.60 -0.12
CA ARG A 56 -20.53 8.23 0.19
C ARG A 56 -20.47 7.90 1.70
N GLN A 57 -21.25 6.89 2.11
CA GLN A 57 -21.32 6.41 3.51
C GLN A 57 -20.06 5.66 3.94
N ASN A 58 -19.83 5.58 5.26
CA ASN A 58 -18.75 4.80 5.86
C ASN A 58 -19.01 3.29 5.70
N GLY A 59 -17.95 2.48 5.68
CA GLY A 59 -17.95 1.04 5.49
C GLY A 59 -17.68 0.57 4.06
N HIS A 60 -17.40 1.51 3.14
CA HIS A 60 -17.09 1.19 1.75
C HIS A 60 -15.61 1.41 1.43
N THR A 61 -15.11 0.51 0.59
CA THR A 61 -13.79 0.59 -0.02
C THR A 61 -13.89 1.26 -1.39
N PHE A 62 -12.97 2.16 -1.68
CA PHE A 62 -12.89 2.86 -2.95
C PHE A 62 -11.49 2.76 -3.55
N PHE A 63 -11.42 2.69 -4.88
CA PHE A 63 -10.18 2.80 -5.62
C PHE A 63 -10.08 4.21 -6.17
N ILE A 64 -9.01 4.90 -5.80
CA ILE A 64 -8.75 6.26 -6.26
C ILE A 64 -7.36 6.32 -6.89
N GLU A 65 -7.21 7.06 -7.97
CA GLU A 65 -5.92 7.46 -8.50
C GLU A 65 -5.58 8.84 -7.93
N ALA A 66 -4.54 8.91 -7.09
CA ALA A 66 -4.20 10.13 -6.38
C ALA A 66 -2.69 10.28 -6.21
N LYS A 67 -2.25 11.54 -6.17
CA LYS A 67 -0.92 11.91 -5.73
C LYS A 67 -0.83 11.82 -4.21
N ILE A 68 0.20 11.15 -3.70
CA ILE A 68 0.47 11.03 -2.27
C ILE A 68 1.41 12.16 -1.83
N SER A 69 1.05 12.83 -0.75
CA SER A 69 1.92 13.79 -0.07
C SER A 69 1.96 13.49 1.42
N LEU A 70 3.15 13.61 2.01
CA LEU A 70 3.36 13.41 3.45
C LEU A 70 3.21 14.75 4.17
N PRO A 71 2.43 14.84 5.26
CA PRO A 71 2.40 16.04 6.10
C PRO A 71 3.80 16.45 6.56
N ASN A 72 4.08 17.76 6.55
CA ASN A 72 5.38 18.31 6.92
C ASN A 72 5.81 17.99 8.37
N ASP A 73 4.84 17.67 9.23
CA ASP A 73 5.04 17.42 10.66
C ASP A 73 5.18 15.93 11.02
N LEU A 74 5.23 15.02 10.03
CA LEU A 74 5.40 13.60 10.33
C LEU A 74 6.78 13.32 10.95
N LYS A 75 6.76 12.98 12.25
CA LYS A 75 7.96 12.64 13.02
C LYS A 75 8.25 11.13 13.05
N CYS A 76 7.23 10.30 12.90
CA CYS A 76 7.33 8.84 13.00
C CYS A 76 6.49 8.16 11.91
N PHE A 77 7.05 7.16 11.26
CA PHE A 77 6.40 6.36 10.21
C PHE A 77 5.99 4.96 10.69
N TYR A 78 6.05 4.73 12.01
CA TYR A 78 5.73 3.45 12.62
C TYR A 78 4.97 3.66 13.92
N VAL A 79 4.27 2.61 14.33
CA VAL A 79 3.76 2.42 15.68
C VAL A 79 4.17 1.05 16.20
N LEU A 80 4.18 0.90 17.52
CA LEU A 80 4.38 -0.42 18.15
C LEU A 80 3.03 -1.06 18.42
N ILE A 81 2.91 -2.33 18.03
CA ILE A 81 1.67 -3.10 18.16
C ILE A 81 1.92 -4.41 18.89
N CYS A 82 0.86 -4.98 19.47
CA CYS A 82 0.84 -6.39 19.81
C CYS A 82 0.83 -7.22 18.52
N PRO A 83 1.74 -8.20 18.35
CA PRO A 83 1.81 -8.99 17.12
C PRO A 83 0.57 -9.87 16.90
N ASN A 84 -0.12 -10.27 17.97
CA ASN A 84 -1.24 -11.21 17.87
C ASN A 84 -2.58 -10.52 17.56
N CYS A 85 -2.89 -9.40 18.21
CA CYS A 85 -4.17 -8.69 17.99
C CYS A 85 -4.04 -7.38 17.19
N GLY A 86 -2.82 -6.93 16.89
CA GLY A 86 -2.60 -5.66 16.21
C GLY A 86 -2.90 -4.41 17.04
N GLN A 87 -3.23 -4.55 18.33
CA GLN A 87 -3.51 -3.41 19.20
C GLN A 87 -2.28 -2.51 19.29
N GLU A 88 -2.47 -1.23 18.98
CA GLU A 88 -1.43 -0.21 19.12
C GLU A 88 -1.14 0.07 20.59
N VAL A 89 0.15 0.17 20.91
CA VAL A 89 0.65 0.37 22.26
C VAL A 89 1.58 1.57 22.27
N ARG A 90 1.24 2.58 23.08
CA ARG A 90 2.07 3.76 23.29
C ARG A 90 3.31 3.38 24.10
N SER A 91 4.37 3.02 23.39
CA SER A 91 5.68 2.72 23.96
C SER A 91 6.75 3.36 23.07
N PRO A 92 7.77 4.02 23.62
CA PRO A 92 8.84 4.63 22.82
C PRO A 92 9.83 3.60 22.26
N VAL A 93 9.85 2.40 22.83
CA VAL A 93 10.75 1.31 22.46
C VAL A 93 10.03 -0.03 22.48
N ARG A 94 10.53 -0.98 21.69
CA ARG A 94 10.13 -2.39 21.78
C ARG A 94 10.41 -2.92 23.17
N ARG A 95 9.41 -3.57 23.74
CA ARG A 95 9.49 -4.23 25.03
C ARG A 95 8.42 -5.30 25.10
N GLU A 96 8.58 -6.22 26.04
CA GLU A 96 7.55 -7.16 26.39
C GLU A 96 6.42 -6.44 27.15
N ILE A 97 5.19 -6.78 26.82
CA ILE A 97 3.98 -6.31 27.50
C ILE A 97 3.04 -7.47 27.77
N HIS A 98 2.21 -7.35 28.81
CA HIS A 98 1.01 -8.18 28.93
C HIS A 98 -0.11 -7.53 28.11
N CYS A 99 -0.48 -8.14 26.98
CA CYS A 99 -1.55 -7.63 26.14
C CYS A 99 -2.90 -7.98 26.76
N MET A 100 -3.71 -6.97 27.12
CA MET A 100 -5.03 -7.19 27.73
C MET A 100 -6.02 -7.85 26.76
N ASN A 101 -5.87 -7.62 25.45
CA ASN A 101 -6.76 -8.21 24.44
C ASN A 101 -6.43 -9.68 24.15
N CYS A 102 -5.15 -10.07 24.20
CA CYS A 102 -4.72 -11.46 24.01
C CYS A 102 -4.63 -12.23 25.34
N ASN A 103 -4.62 -11.53 26.47
CA ASN A 103 -4.29 -12.02 27.79
C ASN A 103 -2.98 -12.83 27.84
N GLN A 104 -1.95 -12.35 27.14
CA GLN A 104 -0.66 -13.02 26.96
C GLN A 104 0.50 -12.02 26.97
N GLN A 105 1.67 -12.47 27.43
CA GLN A 105 2.92 -11.74 27.25
C GLN A 105 3.36 -11.77 25.80
N ASN A 106 3.65 -10.61 25.24
CA ASN A 106 4.07 -10.45 23.86
C ASN A 106 5.15 -9.37 23.74
N MET A 107 6.17 -9.65 22.92
CA MET A 107 7.14 -8.63 22.49
C MET A 107 6.47 -7.70 21.47
N LEU A 108 6.50 -6.39 21.74
CA LEU A 108 5.99 -5.40 20.78
C LEU A 108 6.76 -5.45 19.46
N THR A 109 6.02 -5.41 18.36
CA THR A 109 6.59 -5.35 17.01
C THR A 109 6.21 -4.02 16.35
N PRO A 110 7.09 -3.43 15.52
CA PRO A 110 6.74 -2.24 14.78
C PRO A 110 5.79 -2.60 13.64
N ARG A 111 4.95 -1.63 13.28
CA ARG A 111 4.15 -1.65 12.05
C ARG A 111 4.22 -0.27 11.42
N CYS A 112 4.48 -0.20 10.12
CA CYS A 112 4.40 1.07 9.41
C CYS A 112 3.00 1.67 9.60
N ARG A 113 2.95 2.95 9.95
CA ARG A 113 1.73 3.73 10.11
C ARG A 113 2.06 5.21 9.98
N PHE A 114 1.45 5.89 9.03
CA PHE A 114 1.60 7.33 8.86
C PHE A 114 0.41 7.91 8.11
N ASP A 115 0.12 9.18 8.41
CA ASP A 115 -0.92 9.93 7.73
C ASP A 115 -0.42 10.43 6.38
N VAL A 116 -1.32 10.48 5.41
CA VAL A 116 -1.04 10.97 4.06
C VAL A 116 -2.11 11.94 3.63
N ASN A 117 -1.74 12.90 2.80
CA ASN A 117 -2.66 13.72 2.05
C ASN A 117 -2.72 13.20 0.61
N LEU A 118 -3.90 12.77 0.21
CA LEU A 118 -4.21 12.25 -1.12
C LEU A 118 -4.86 13.36 -1.93
N GLN A 119 -4.38 13.59 -3.15
CA GLN A 119 -4.87 14.67 -4.00
C GLN A 119 -5.04 14.20 -5.45
N ASP A 120 -6.19 14.49 -6.04
CA ASP A 120 -6.47 14.34 -7.46
C ASP A 120 -6.95 15.69 -8.04
N THR A 121 -7.44 15.69 -9.28
CA THR A 121 -7.97 16.91 -9.92
C THR A 121 -9.31 17.37 -9.34
N SER A 122 -10.02 16.49 -8.62
CA SER A 122 -11.34 16.74 -8.06
C SER A 122 -11.30 17.26 -6.63
N GLY A 123 -10.23 16.97 -5.87
CA GLY A 123 -10.09 17.41 -4.50
C GLY A 123 -8.94 16.74 -3.75
N SER A 124 -9.05 16.77 -2.42
CA SER A 124 -8.06 16.19 -1.53
C SER A 124 -8.72 15.56 -0.31
N VAL A 125 -8.12 14.47 0.20
CA VAL A 125 -8.58 13.74 1.38
C VAL A 125 -7.39 13.28 2.22
N PHE A 126 -7.55 13.35 3.54
CA PHE A 126 -6.58 12.76 4.46
C PHE A 126 -6.85 11.27 4.62
N GLY A 127 -5.80 10.48 4.47
CA GLY A 127 -5.83 9.04 4.66
C GLY A 127 -4.72 8.61 5.62
N MET A 128 -4.74 7.33 5.94
CA MET A 128 -3.70 6.71 6.73
C MET A 128 -3.24 5.44 6.03
N ILE A 129 -1.93 5.27 5.95
CA ILE A 129 -1.31 4.08 5.37
C ILE A 129 -0.75 3.24 6.51
N MET A 130 -0.95 1.93 6.42
CA MET A 130 -0.46 1.00 7.44
C MET A 130 0.10 -0.29 6.86
N GLY A 131 0.94 -0.97 7.64
CA GLY A 131 1.44 -2.30 7.28
C GLY A 131 2.34 -2.31 6.05
N LYS A 132 2.15 -3.32 5.19
CA LYS A 132 3.05 -3.60 4.06
C LYS A 132 2.96 -2.54 2.98
N GLU A 133 1.81 -1.90 2.84
CA GLU A 133 1.57 -0.77 1.95
C GLU A 133 2.50 0.39 2.32
N GLY A 134 2.66 0.66 3.62
CA GLY A 134 3.58 1.68 4.12
C GLY A 134 5.04 1.36 3.84
N GLU A 135 5.45 0.09 3.99
CA GLU A 135 6.80 -0.38 3.63
C GLU A 135 7.07 -0.22 2.13
N ARG A 136 6.10 -0.60 1.27
CA ARG A 136 6.19 -0.44 -0.19
C ARG A 136 6.35 1.02 -0.59
N ILE A 137 5.54 1.91 -0.01
CA ILE A 137 5.65 3.34 -0.27
C ILE A 137 7.02 3.82 0.16
N LEU A 138 7.39 3.64 1.42
CA LEU A 138 8.68 4.15 1.91
C LEU A 138 9.90 3.50 1.25
N SER A 139 9.72 2.39 0.52
CA SER A 139 10.81 1.56 0.00
C SER A 139 11.78 1.14 1.12
N LEU A 140 11.22 0.89 2.30
CA LEU A 140 11.92 0.52 3.52
C LEU A 140 11.13 -0.57 4.22
N THR A 141 11.82 -1.58 4.75
CA THR A 141 11.19 -2.53 5.66
C THR A 141 10.79 -1.84 6.97
N VAL A 142 9.84 -2.42 7.69
CA VAL A 142 9.40 -1.86 8.97
C VAL A 142 10.53 -1.81 10.02
N GLU A 143 11.46 -2.77 9.96
CA GLU A 143 12.65 -2.81 10.81
C GLU A 143 13.59 -1.64 10.52
N GLU A 144 13.85 -1.41 9.24
CA GLU A 144 14.61 -0.28 8.74
C GLU A 144 14.03 1.10 9.12
N VAL A 145 12.70 1.21 9.12
CA VAL A 145 11.99 2.42 9.57
C VAL A 145 12.20 2.61 11.07
N TYR A 146 12.02 1.56 11.87
CA TYR A 146 12.20 1.59 13.33
C TYR A 146 13.65 1.96 13.72
N GLU A 147 14.64 1.37 13.06
CA GLU A 147 16.06 1.66 13.29
C GLU A 147 16.44 3.10 12.92
N ARG A 148 15.95 3.62 11.79
CA ARG A 148 16.24 5.02 11.41
C ARG A 148 15.63 6.03 12.38
N ALA A 149 14.49 5.70 12.97
CA ALA A 149 13.83 6.54 13.96
C ALA A 149 14.62 6.60 15.28
N SER A 150 15.28 5.51 15.69
CA SER A 150 16.08 5.49 16.93
C SER A 150 17.34 6.35 16.84
N VAL A 151 17.84 6.61 15.62
CA VAL A 151 19.03 7.43 15.36
C VAL A 151 18.66 8.89 15.01
N ASN A 152 17.38 9.29 15.14
CA ASN A 152 16.88 10.61 14.72
C ASN A 152 17.20 10.98 13.25
N VAL A 153 17.39 9.99 12.40
CA VAL A 153 17.61 10.23 10.97
C VAL A 153 16.25 10.52 10.35
N ARG A 154 16.08 11.74 9.81
CA ARG A 154 14.89 12.08 9.03
C ARG A 154 14.79 11.08 7.88
N ILE A 155 13.70 10.32 7.85
CA ILE A 155 13.31 9.56 6.66
C ILE A 155 12.91 10.61 5.63
N GLN A 156 13.87 10.97 4.76
CA GLN A 156 13.59 11.84 3.64
C GLN A 156 12.72 11.04 2.68
N SER A 157 11.52 11.53 2.43
CA SER A 157 10.65 11.05 1.36
C SER A 157 11.26 11.43 0.01
N LYS A 158 12.37 10.79 -0.37
CA LYS A 158 12.86 10.90 -1.73
C LYS A 158 11.79 10.24 -2.61
N GLN A 159 11.14 11.08 -3.43
CA GLN A 159 10.42 10.72 -4.66
C GLN A 159 8.93 10.35 -4.66
N PHE A 160 8.11 10.60 -3.63
CA PHE A 160 6.64 10.38 -3.80
C PHE A 160 5.89 11.53 -4.47
N THR A 161 6.57 12.65 -4.75
CA THR A 161 5.92 13.91 -5.14
C THR A 161 5.45 13.96 -6.60
N HIS A 162 5.64 12.93 -7.41
CA HIS A 162 5.33 12.98 -8.85
C HIS A 162 4.55 11.76 -9.38
N ASP A 163 4.31 10.74 -8.55
CA ASP A 163 3.69 9.51 -9.01
C ASP A 163 2.21 9.47 -8.60
N HIS A 164 1.34 9.13 -9.54
CA HIS A 164 -0.05 8.80 -9.25
C HIS A 164 -0.11 7.38 -8.73
N PHE A 165 -0.82 7.19 -7.63
CA PHE A 165 -0.96 5.89 -6.99
C PHE A 165 -2.43 5.50 -6.98
N ILE A 166 -2.70 4.24 -7.33
CA ILE A 166 -4.01 3.67 -7.06
C ILE A 166 -4.02 3.15 -5.63
N ILE A 167 -4.92 3.68 -4.82
CA ILE A 167 -5.00 3.43 -3.39
C ILE A 167 -6.38 2.91 -3.06
N GLU A 168 -6.41 1.84 -2.29
CA GLU A 168 -7.61 1.34 -1.62
C GLU A 168 -7.89 2.23 -0.40
N LEU A 169 -8.94 3.05 -0.49
CA LEU A 169 -9.37 3.90 0.60
C LEU A 169 -10.62 3.32 1.26
N ALA A 170 -10.49 2.92 2.51
CA ALA A 170 -11.61 2.57 3.38
C ALA A 170 -12.07 3.82 4.14
N LYS A 171 -13.37 4.13 4.04
CA LYS A 171 -14.01 5.25 4.76
C LYS A 171 -14.89 4.73 5.88
#